data_AF-A0A7S0YPX1-F1
#
_entry.id   AF-A0A7S0YPX1-F1
#
_cell.length_a   1.000
_cell.length_b   1.000
_cell.length_c   1.000
_cell.angle_alpha   90.00
_cell.angle_beta   90.00
_cell.angle_gamma   90.00
#
_symmetry.space_group_name_H-M   'P 1'
#
loop_
_entity.id
_entity.type
_entity.pdbx_description
1 polymer ?
#
loop_
_entity_poly.entity_id
_entity_poly.type
_entity_poly.pdbx_seq_one_letter_code
_entity_poly.pdbx_strand_id
1 'polypeptide(L)'
;QDYLLSAMGDGHLVSFRIDRATAALSDKKKVSLGTQPMALSRFSSKGSTHVFAASDRPTVIYSNNKKLLFSNVNLKDVTQMSPFNSEDFCDSLAIATESGLTIGTIDDIQKLHIRSVPLGEQPRRICHQE
;
A
#
# COMPACT_ATOMS: atom_id res chain seq x y z
N GLN A 1 4.41 18.19 -1.52
CA GLN A 1 5.17 17.80 -2.72
C GLN A 1 4.29 16.84 -3.49
N ASP A 2 4.03 17.14 -4.75
CA ASP A 2 3.08 16.39 -5.55
C ASP A 2 3.79 15.38 -6.44
N TYR A 3 3.11 14.26 -6.67
CA TYR A 3 3.61 13.17 -7.47
C TYR A 3 2.56 12.79 -8.52
N LEU A 4 3.05 12.42 -9.71
CA LEU A 4 2.27 11.72 -10.72
C LEU A 4 2.69 10.25 -10.69
N LEU A 5 1.72 9.36 -10.57
CA LEU A 5 1.92 7.91 -10.60
C LEU A 5 1.27 7.36 -11.86
N SER A 6 2.01 6.55 -12.61
CA SER A 6 1.55 5.87 -13.82
C SER A 6 1.79 4.38 -13.67
N ALA A 7 0.71 3.62 -13.58
CA ALA A 7 0.72 2.17 -13.63
C ALA A 7 0.81 1.69 -15.09
N MET A 8 1.67 0.72 -15.37
CA MET A 8 1.82 0.09 -16.67
C MET A 8 1.17 -1.31 -16.64
N GLY A 9 0.76 -1.80 -17.81
CA GLY A 9 0.17 -3.14 -17.95
C GLY A 9 1.14 -4.30 -17.70
N ASP A 10 2.44 -4.03 -17.61
CA ASP A 10 3.50 -5.01 -17.35
C ASP A 10 3.88 -5.10 -15.86
N GLY A 11 3.06 -4.55 -14.95
CA GLY A 11 3.31 -4.56 -13.51
C GLY A 11 4.35 -3.55 -13.01
N HIS A 12 4.81 -2.64 -13.88
CA HIS A 12 5.65 -1.53 -13.46
C HIS A 12 4.83 -0.29 -13.05
N LEU A 13 5.34 0.39 -12.03
CA LEU A 13 4.90 1.72 -11.65
C LEU A 13 6.00 2.73 -12.01
N VAL A 14 5.62 3.78 -12.73
CA VAL A 14 6.47 4.94 -12.97
C VAL A 14 5.97 6.11 -12.14
N SER A 15 6.83 6.67 -11.31
CA SER A 15 6.54 7.86 -10.49
C SER A 15 7.37 9.06 -10.95
N PHE A 16 6.75 10.22 -10.97
CA PHE A 16 7.39 11.50 -11.24
C PHE A 16 7.07 12.49 -10.12
N ARG A 17 7.96 13.45 -9.89
CA ARG A 17 7.58 14.69 -9.22
C ARG A 17 6.91 15.59 -10.23
N ILE A 18 5.78 16.17 -9.84
CA ILE A 18 5.07 17.14 -10.66
C ILE A 18 5.10 18.50 -9.96
N ASP A 19 5.50 19.52 -10.70
CA ASP A 19 5.28 20.90 -10.31
C ASP A 19 3.87 21.33 -10.76
N ARG A 20 2.99 21.67 -9.81
CA ARG A 20 1.60 22.05 -10.13
C ARG A 20 1.51 23.35 -10.93
N ALA A 21 2.48 24.26 -10.82
CA ALA A 21 2.41 25.55 -11.48
C ALA A 21 2.77 25.43 -12.97
N THR A 22 3.78 24.62 -13.29
CA THR A 22 4.32 24.47 -14.66
C THR A 22 3.87 23.19 -15.35
N ALA A 23 3.27 22.24 -14.61
CA ALA A 23 3.01 20.87 -15.02
C ALA A 23 4.27 20.09 -15.45
N ALA A 24 5.47 20.59 -15.12
CA ALA A 24 6.72 19.93 -15.46
C ALA A 24 6.93 18.66 -14.61
N LEU A 25 7.36 17.59 -15.28
CA LEU A 25 7.69 16.31 -14.65
C LEU A 25 9.20 16.18 -14.46
N SER A 26 9.61 15.79 -13.26
CA SER A 26 11.02 15.56 -12.89
C SER A 26 11.19 14.30 -12.04
N ASP A 27 12.43 13.89 -11.77
CA ASP A 27 12.77 12.75 -10.91
C ASP A 27 12.03 11.45 -11.27
N LYS A 28 12.02 11.08 -12.55
CA LYS A 28 11.44 9.82 -13.04
C LYS A 28 12.05 8.63 -12.30
N LYS A 29 11.20 7.82 -11.68
CA LYS A 29 11.58 6.53 -11.07
C LYS A 29 10.65 5.43 -11.55
N LYS A 30 11.22 4.27 -11.88
CA LYS A 30 10.48 3.06 -12.29
C LYS A 30 10.72 1.97 -11.24
N VAL A 31 9.65 1.35 -10.78
CA VAL A 31 9.67 0.23 -9.81
C VAL A 31 8.76 -0.87 -10.33
N SER A 32 9.16 -2.14 -10.22
CA SER A 32 8.27 -3.27 -10.48
C SER A 32 7.53 -3.60 -9.18
N LEU A 33 6.19 -3.57 -9.23
CA LEU A 33 5.34 -3.92 -8.09
C LEU A 33 4.67 -5.28 -8.26
N GLY A 34 4.58 -5.79 -9.49
CA GLY A 34 4.00 -7.09 -9.82
C GLY A 34 4.30 -7.44 -11.27
N THR A 35 3.53 -8.38 -11.82
CA THR A 35 3.60 -8.78 -13.24
C THR A 35 2.33 -8.51 -14.02
N GLN A 36 1.23 -8.19 -13.32
CA GLN A 36 -0.07 -7.90 -13.93
C GLN A 36 -0.37 -6.40 -13.94
N PRO A 37 -1.31 -5.93 -14.79
CA PRO A 37 -1.81 -4.56 -14.73
C PRO A 37 -2.34 -4.23 -13.33
N MET A 38 -2.02 -3.03 -12.84
CA MET A 38 -2.45 -2.59 -11.51
C MET A 38 -3.43 -1.42 -11.56
N ALA A 39 -4.46 -1.47 -10.74
CA ALA A 39 -5.37 -0.35 -10.52
C ALA A 39 -4.89 0.49 -9.33
N LEU A 40 -4.83 1.81 -9.51
CA LEU A 40 -4.40 2.75 -8.48
C LEU A 40 -5.62 3.42 -7.84
N SER A 41 -5.78 3.23 -6.53
CA SER A 41 -6.86 3.82 -5.74
C SER A 41 -6.31 4.72 -4.65
N ARG A 42 -6.76 5.98 -4.60
CA ARG A 42 -6.41 6.90 -3.52
C ARG A 42 -7.26 6.60 -2.30
N PHE A 43 -6.64 6.57 -1.12
CA PHE A 43 -7.35 6.53 0.16
C PHE A 43 -6.64 7.39 1.21
N SER A 44 -7.36 7.74 2.26
CA SER A 44 -6.81 8.43 3.42
C SER A 44 -6.92 7.55 4.66
N SER A 45 -5.85 7.50 5.45
CA SER A 45 -5.85 6.83 6.75
C SER A 45 -5.09 7.71 7.75
N LYS A 46 -5.65 7.88 8.96
CA LYS A 46 -5.03 8.67 10.06
C LYS A 46 -4.53 10.06 9.61
N GLY A 47 -5.30 10.73 8.76
CA GLY A 47 -4.99 12.08 8.24
C GLY A 47 -3.92 12.14 7.14
N SER A 48 -3.35 11.01 6.71
CA SER A 48 -2.39 10.92 5.61
C SER A 48 -3.03 10.34 4.35
N THR A 49 -2.65 10.86 3.19
CA THR A 49 -3.08 10.33 1.88
C THR A 49 -2.11 9.24 1.43
N HIS A 50 -2.68 8.11 1.00
CA HIS A 50 -1.99 6.96 0.48
C HIS A 50 -2.58 6.54 -0.87
N VAL A 51 -1.85 5.72 -1.61
CA VAL A 51 -2.33 5.11 -2.85
C VAL A 51 -2.19 3.60 -2.74
N PHE A 52 -3.27 2.88 -2.97
CA PHE A 52 -3.29 1.44 -3.06
C PHE A 52 -3.06 1.03 -4.53
N ALA A 53 -2.11 0.14 -4.77
CA ALA A 53 -1.90 -0.52 -6.06
C ALA A 53 -2.46 -1.94 -5.96
N ALA A 54 -3.64 -2.15 -6.56
CA ALA A 54 -4.32 -3.43 -6.64
C ALA A 54 -3.77 -4.24 -7.82
N SER A 55 -3.15 -5.39 -7.54
CA SER A 55 -2.62 -6.32 -8.54
C SER A 55 -2.39 -7.71 -7.92
N ASP A 56 -1.60 -8.55 -8.60
CA ASP A 56 -1.00 -9.81 -8.12
C ASP A 56 -0.02 -9.66 -6.94
N ARG A 57 0.36 -8.42 -6.62
CA ARG A 57 1.21 -8.06 -5.48
C ARG A 57 0.73 -6.74 -4.89
N PRO A 58 -0.40 -6.77 -4.15
CA PRO A 58 -1.04 -5.57 -3.67
C PRO A 58 -0.10 -4.74 -2.79
N THR A 59 0.05 -3.46 -3.12
CA THR A 59 1.05 -2.59 -2.50
C THR A 59 0.45 -1.25 -2.09
N VAL A 60 0.73 -0.82 -0.87
CA VAL A 60 0.43 0.56 -0.41
C VAL A 60 1.64 1.46 -0.68
N ILE A 61 1.37 2.54 -1.41
CA ILE A 61 2.32 3.60 -1.75
C ILE A 61 2.03 4.78 -0.83
N TYR A 62 3.08 5.26 -0.14
CA TYR A 62 2.99 6.39 0.77
C TYR A 62 4.26 7.23 0.70
N SER A 63 4.18 8.46 1.20
CA SER A 63 5.33 9.35 1.28
C SER A 63 5.75 9.51 2.73
N ASN A 64 7.03 9.30 3.01
CA ASN A 64 7.64 9.60 4.31
C ASN A 64 8.93 10.40 4.07
N ASN A 65 9.13 11.50 4.80
CA ASN A 65 10.31 12.37 4.63
C ASN A 65 10.58 12.75 3.17
N LYS A 66 9.53 13.10 2.41
CA LYS A 66 9.61 13.48 0.98
C LYS A 66 10.13 12.36 0.05
N LYS A 67 10.06 11.10 0.49
CA LYS A 67 10.44 9.92 -0.28
C LYS A 67 9.26 8.97 -0.39
N LEU A 68 8.98 8.50 -1.61
CA LEU A 68 7.99 7.46 -1.84
C LEU A 68 8.51 6.13 -1.30
N LEU A 69 7.64 5.46 -0.54
CA LEU A 69 7.83 4.15 0.04
C LEU A 69 6.70 3.22 -0.42
N PHE A 70 7.03 1.94 -0.46
CA PHE A 70 6.16 0.86 -0.95
C PHE A 70 6.09 -0.19 0.15
N SER A 71 4.89 -0.53 0.59
CA SER A 71 4.64 -1.59 1.56
C SER A 71 3.74 -2.65 0.93
N ASN A 72 4.20 -3.90 0.93
CA ASN A 72 3.35 -5.01 0.48
C ASN A 72 2.20 -5.21 1.47
N VAL A 73 1.06 -5.63 0.94
CA VAL A 73 -0.11 -6.04 1.72
C VAL A 73 -0.15 -7.56 1.76
N ASN A 74 -0.52 -8.14 2.90
CA ASN A 74 -0.61 -9.59 3.08
C ASN A 74 -1.89 -10.18 2.45
N LEU A 75 -2.17 -9.84 1.20
CA LEU A 75 -3.23 -10.40 0.38
C LEU A 75 -2.60 -10.93 -0.91
N LYS A 76 -3.15 -12.01 -1.47
CA LYS A 76 -2.61 -12.64 -2.68
C LYS A 76 -2.89 -11.80 -3.92
N ASP A 77 -4.16 -11.67 -4.29
CA ASP A 77 -4.58 -10.98 -5.50
C ASP A 77 -5.73 -10.03 -5.16
N VAL A 78 -5.56 -8.75 -5.45
CA VAL A 78 -6.60 -7.73 -5.26
C VAL A 78 -6.94 -7.14 -6.63
N THR A 79 -8.22 -7.24 -7.01
CA THR A 79 -8.69 -6.74 -8.30
C THR A 79 -9.04 -5.26 -8.22
N GLN A 80 -9.70 -4.84 -7.13
CA GLN A 80 -10.10 -3.47 -6.87
C GLN A 80 -10.07 -3.15 -5.38
N MET A 81 -9.87 -1.87 -5.09
CA MET A 81 -9.89 -1.34 -3.74
C MET A 81 -10.56 0.04 -3.75
N SER A 82 -11.40 0.29 -2.75
CA SER A 82 -12.01 1.61 -2.53
C SER A 82 -12.00 1.96 -1.04
N PRO A 83 -11.83 3.26 -0.68
CA PRO A 83 -12.23 3.75 0.63
C PRO A 83 -13.68 3.39 0.93
N PHE A 84 -13.95 2.98 2.17
CA PHE A 84 -15.30 2.64 2.64
C PHE A 84 -15.49 3.15 4.07
N ASN A 85 -16.24 4.23 4.24
CA ASN A 85 -16.48 4.83 5.55
C ASN A 85 -17.98 4.82 5.84
N SER A 86 -18.40 4.02 6.82
CA SER A 86 -19.78 3.97 7.30
C SER A 86 -19.81 3.97 8.82
N GLU A 87 -20.99 4.17 9.41
CA GLU A 87 -21.18 4.21 10.88
C GLU A 87 -20.67 2.92 11.54
N ASP A 88 -21.02 1.75 10.99
CA ASP A 88 -20.55 0.46 11.48
C ASP A 88 -19.09 0.11 11.11
N PHE A 89 -18.52 0.83 10.12
CA PHE A 89 -17.19 0.55 9.55
C PHE A 89 -16.43 1.86 9.31
N CYS A 90 -16.06 2.52 10.42
CA CYS A 90 -15.28 3.76 10.37
C CYS A 90 -13.87 3.51 9.81
N ASP A 91 -13.38 4.42 8.97
CA ASP A 91 -12.03 4.39 8.38
C ASP A 91 -11.65 3.05 7.70
N SER A 92 -12.65 2.37 7.14
CA SER A 92 -12.50 1.07 6.51
C SER A 92 -12.27 1.18 5.01
N LEU A 93 -11.99 0.03 4.40
CA LEU A 93 -11.69 -0.13 2.99
C LEU A 93 -12.46 -1.34 2.47
N ALA A 94 -13.03 -1.20 1.29
CA ALA A 94 -13.63 -2.29 0.53
C ALA A 94 -12.57 -2.85 -0.42
N ILE A 95 -12.27 -4.13 -0.29
CA ILE A 95 -11.28 -4.84 -1.09
C ILE A 95 -11.99 -5.99 -1.81
N ALA A 96 -11.91 -5.97 -3.14
CA ALA A 96 -12.42 -7.03 -3.99
C ALA A 96 -11.27 -7.94 -4.46
N THR A 97 -11.50 -9.24 -4.37
CA THR A 97 -10.66 -10.30 -4.94
C THR A 97 -11.51 -11.12 -5.90
N GLU A 98 -10.93 -12.10 -6.59
CA GLU A 98 -11.72 -13.05 -7.40
C GLU A 98 -12.66 -13.92 -6.54
N SER A 99 -12.28 -14.16 -5.28
CA SER A 99 -13.04 -15.01 -4.36
C SER A 99 -14.15 -14.29 -3.60
N GLY A 100 -14.15 -12.96 -3.56
CA GLY A 100 -15.21 -12.21 -2.90
C GLY A 100 -14.86 -10.76 -2.55
N LEU A 101 -15.73 -10.15 -1.74
CA LEU A 101 -15.60 -8.78 -1.25
C LEU A 101 -15.36 -8.81 0.27
N THR A 102 -14.33 -8.10 0.73
CA THR A 102 -14.02 -7.95 2.15
C THR A 102 -14.01 -6.48 2.53
N ILE A 103 -14.60 -6.15 3.68
CA ILE A 103 -14.52 -4.82 4.30
C ILE A 103 -13.63 -4.93 5.52
N GLY A 104 -12.63 -4.05 5.63
CA GLY A 104 -11.73 -4.05 6.78
C GLY A 104 -10.87 -2.81 6.85
N THR A 105 -10.12 -2.68 7.93
CA THR A 105 -9.16 -1.60 8.14
C THR A 105 -7.75 -2.03 7.71
N ILE A 106 -6.91 -1.06 7.38
CA ILE A 106 -5.47 -1.28 7.16
C ILE A 106 -4.74 -0.96 8.47
N ASP A 107 -3.91 -1.90 8.92
CA ASP A 107 -2.96 -1.68 10.01
C ASP A 107 -1.97 -0.57 9.67
N ASP A 108 -1.21 -0.09 10.67
CA ASP A 108 -0.18 0.92 10.42
C ASP A 108 0.73 0.51 9.25
N ILE A 109 0.80 1.39 8.24
CA ILE A 109 1.55 1.17 7.00
C ILE A 109 3.04 1.25 7.33
N GLN A 110 3.58 0.15 7.83
CA GLN A 110 4.99 -0.02 8.15
C GLN A 110 5.56 -1.15 7.28
N LYS A 111 6.82 -1.00 6.86
CA LYS A 111 7.55 -2.06 6.13
C LYS A 111 7.67 -3.39 6.90
N LEU A 112 7.42 -3.36 8.22
CA LEU A 112 7.52 -4.49 9.14
C LEU A 112 6.34 -4.39 10.12
N HIS A 113 5.44 -5.35 10.10
CA HIS A 113 4.46 -5.53 11.18
C HIS A 113 5.17 -6.25 12.34
N ILE A 114 5.38 -5.56 13.46
CA ILE A 114 6.02 -6.13 14.65
C ILE A 114 4.94 -6.44 15.68
N ARG A 115 4.74 -7.73 15.99
CA ARG A 115 3.96 -8.16 17.15
C ARG A 115 4.90 -8.43 18.31
N SER A 116 4.76 -7.65 19.38
CA SER A 116 5.52 -7.89 20.62
C SER A 116 4.79 -8.87 21.52
N VAL A 117 5.47 -9.91 21.99
CA VAL A 117 4.96 -10.85 23.00
C VAL A 117 5.79 -10.68 24.28
N PRO A 118 5.22 -10.19 25.39
CA PRO A 118 5.97 -10.02 26.63
C PRO A 118 6.32 -11.38 27.26
N LEU A 119 7.61 -11.60 27.55
CA LEU A 119 8.11 -12.84 28.16
C LEU A 119 8.40 -12.71 29.67
N GLY A 120 8.58 -11.50 30.19
CA GLY A 120 8.94 -11.27 31.60
C GLY A 120 10.38 -11.64 31.98
N GLU A 121 11.15 -12.21 31.06
CA GLU A 121 12.55 -12.62 31.23
C GLU A 121 13.37 -12.34 29.96
N GLN A 122 14.69 -12.59 30.02
CA GLN A 122 15.58 -12.37 28.88
C GLN A 122 15.65 -13.60 27.97
N PRO A 123 15.04 -13.59 26.77
CA PRO A 123 15.12 -14.72 25.84
C PRO A 123 16.57 -14.92 25.37
N ARG A 124 16.99 -16.19 25.24
CA ARG A 124 18.35 -16.56 24.79
C ARG A 124 18.42 -17.26 23.43
N ARG A 125 17.41 -18.06 23.07
CA ARG A 125 17.38 -18.87 21.84
C ARG A 125 15.94 -19.01 21.35
N ILE A 126 15.75 -19.11 20.04
CA ILE A 126 14.48 -19.43 19.38
C ILE A 126 14.74 -20.45 18.28
N CYS A 127 13.85 -21.42 18.10
CA CYS A 127 13.82 -22.29 16.94
C CYS A 127 12.37 -22.45 16.46
N HIS A 128 12.20 -22.75 15.18
CA HIS A 128 10.91 -23.08 14.58
C HIS A 128 10.91 -24.58 14.28
N GLN A 129 9.88 -25.28 14.71
CA GLN A 129 9.61 -26.67 14.32
C GLN A 129 8.26 -26.67 13.61
N GLU A 130 8.24 -27.18 12.39
CA GLU A 130 7.00 -27.40 11.62
C GLU A 130 6.14 -28.50 12.25
#